data_AF-A0A926HUZ0-F1
#
_entry.id   AF-A0A926HUZ0-F1
#
_cell.length_a   1.000
_cell.length_b   1.000
_cell.length_c   1.000
_cell.angle_alpha   90.00
_cell.angle_beta   90.00
_cell.angle_gamma   90.00
#
_symmetry.space_group_name_H-M   'P 1'
#
loop_
_entity.id
_entity.type
_entity.pdbx_description
1 polymer ?
#
loop_
_entity_poly.entity_id
_entity_poly.type
_entity_poly.pdbx_seq_one_letter_code
_entity_poly.pdbx_strand_id
1 'polypeptide(L)'
;MYELLEISESAATRFLTLKNMETNTVEECFDDSALVSDKNFEFMKTGRQYDCKIKLFGTPVNSKVPNSVNCKILDTNVVIGNTPFVEVIVNKNKYYIVRQKAMRFEKEDFISFLFTRKDLIQVDSVIHPDL
;
A
#
# COMPACT_ATOMS: atom_id res chain seq x y z
N MET A 1 -11.22 3.11 -5.79
CA MET A 1 -11.91 1.94 -5.19
C MET A 1 -11.32 0.64 -5.70
N TYR A 2 -11.33 -0.40 -4.86
CA TYR A 2 -10.82 -1.73 -5.16
C TYR A 2 -11.88 -2.80 -4.91
N GLU A 3 -12.06 -3.74 -5.84
CA GLU A 3 -12.87 -4.94 -5.63
C GLU A 3 -12.01 -6.06 -5.03
N LEU A 4 -12.48 -6.69 -3.96
CA LEU A 4 -11.83 -7.88 -3.40
C LEU A 4 -12.21 -9.12 -4.20
N LEU A 5 -11.23 -9.74 -4.85
CA LEU A 5 -11.42 -10.91 -5.71
C LEU A 5 -11.20 -12.23 -4.96
N GLU A 6 -10.20 -12.27 -4.09
CA GLU A 6 -9.79 -13.50 -3.40
C GLU A 6 -9.13 -13.19 -2.06
N ILE A 7 -9.27 -14.12 -1.13
CA ILE A 7 -8.61 -14.11 0.17
C ILE A 7 -7.83 -15.41 0.28
N SER A 8 -6.51 -15.31 0.39
CA SER A 8 -5.60 -16.44 0.65
C SER A 8 -5.14 -16.37 2.09
N GLU A 9 -5.76 -17.20 2.93
CA GLU A 9 -5.48 -17.26 4.36
C GLU A 9 -4.18 -18.04 4.65
N SER A 10 -3.35 -17.50 5.53
CA SER A 10 -2.27 -18.22 6.20
C SER A 10 -2.60 -18.38 7.68
N ALA A 11 -1.71 -18.99 8.47
CA ALA A 11 -1.99 -19.31 9.87
C ALA A 11 -2.39 -18.10 10.72
N ALA A 12 -1.80 -16.93 10.45
CA ALA A 12 -2.03 -15.72 11.23
C ALA A 12 -2.00 -14.42 10.40
N THR A 13 -1.81 -14.54 9.09
CA THR A 13 -1.74 -13.42 8.14
C THR A 13 -2.44 -13.85 6.87
N ARG A 14 -2.75 -12.93 5.97
CA ARG A 14 -3.40 -13.28 4.71
C ARG A 14 -2.96 -12.38 3.57
N PHE A 15 -3.22 -12.85 2.36
CA PHE A 15 -3.07 -12.09 1.14
C PHE A 15 -4.43 -11.85 0.50
N LEU A 16 -4.70 -10.60 0.15
CA LEU A 16 -5.91 -10.15 -0.50
C LEU A 16 -5.61 -9.81 -1.95
N THR A 17 -6.34 -10.43 -2.88
CA THR A 17 -6.27 -10.09 -4.30
C THR A 17 -7.27 -8.98 -4.57
N LEU A 18 -6.79 -7.75 -4.78
CA LEU A 18 -7.57 -6.54 -4.97
C LEU A 18 -7.47 -6.03 -6.41
N LYS A 19 -8.61 -5.82 -7.07
CA LYS A 19 -8.65 -5.20 -8.39
C LYS A 19 -8.97 -3.71 -8.26
N ASN A 20 -8.05 -2.86 -8.70
CA ASN A 20 -8.33 -1.43 -8.85
C ASN A 20 -9.37 -1.22 -9.95
N MET A 21 -10.51 -0.61 -9.61
CA MET A 21 -11.63 -0.44 -10.56
C MET A 21 -11.39 0.63 -11.62
N GLU A 22 -10.44 1.54 -11.40
CA GLU A 22 -10.07 2.60 -12.35
C GLU A 22 -9.02 2.12 -13.36
N THR A 23 -8.01 1.40 -12.89
CA THR A 23 -6.87 0.97 -13.73
C THR A 23 -6.97 -0.47 -14.20
N ASN A 24 -7.93 -1.24 -13.68
CA ASN A 24 -8.03 -2.70 -13.82
C ASN A 24 -6.78 -3.47 -13.36
N THR A 25 -5.88 -2.83 -12.62
CA THR A 25 -4.69 -3.50 -12.06
C THR A 25 -5.12 -4.44 -10.94
N VAL A 26 -4.62 -5.67 -10.97
CA VAL A 26 -4.81 -6.64 -9.88
C VAL A 26 -3.57 -6.61 -9.01
N GLU A 27 -3.79 -6.42 -7.71
CA GLU A 27 -2.77 -6.30 -6.68
C GLU A 27 -2.92 -7.42 -5.68
N GLU A 28 -1.82 -8.07 -5.32
CA GLU A 28 -1.76 -8.92 -4.14
C GLU A 28 -1.28 -8.06 -2.96
N CYS A 29 -2.09 -7.95 -1.92
CA CYS A 29 -1.82 -7.13 -0.74
C CYS A 29 -1.77 -7.99 0.52
N PHE A 30 -0.71 -7.83 1.28
CA PHE A 30 -0.53 -8.46 2.58
C PHE A 30 -1.34 -7.75 3.66
N ASP A 31 -1.94 -8.55 4.54
CA ASP A 31 -2.73 -8.11 5.68
C ASP A 31 -2.38 -8.95 6.92
N ASP A 32 -1.87 -8.29 7.95
CA ASP A 32 -1.61 -8.80 9.29
C ASP A 32 -2.39 -8.05 10.38
N SER A 33 -3.41 -7.27 10.01
CA SER A 33 -4.16 -6.41 10.93
C SER A 33 -4.85 -7.17 12.07
N ALA A 34 -5.24 -8.42 11.83
CA ALA A 34 -5.87 -9.27 12.84
C ALA A 34 -4.89 -9.76 13.92
N LEU A 35 -3.57 -9.68 13.70
CA LEU A 35 -2.57 -10.03 14.71
C LEU A 35 -2.47 -9.02 15.84
N VAL A 36 -2.89 -7.78 15.57
CA VAL A 36 -2.58 -6.63 16.41
C VAL A 36 -3.82 -5.94 16.98
N SER A 37 -5.01 -6.24 16.46
CA SER A 37 -6.27 -5.68 16.98
C SER A 37 -7.52 -6.45 16.53
N ASP A 38 -8.58 -6.37 17.33
CA ASP A 38 -9.94 -6.78 16.94
C ASP A 38 -10.58 -5.79 15.94
N LYS A 39 -10.08 -4.55 15.88
CA LYS A 39 -10.48 -3.57 14.86
C LYS A 39 -9.53 -3.68 13.68
N ASN A 40 -9.79 -4.66 12.82
CA ASN A 40 -8.92 -5.08 11.73
C ASN A 40 -9.69 -5.11 10.38
N PHE A 41 -9.11 -5.72 9.34
CA PHE A 41 -9.71 -5.81 8.02
C PHE A 41 -10.55 -7.08 7.77
N GLU A 42 -10.82 -7.93 8.77
CA GLU A 42 -11.58 -9.18 8.61
C GLU A 42 -13.02 -8.98 8.14
N PHE A 43 -13.55 -7.76 8.25
CA PHE A 43 -14.88 -7.41 7.73
C PHE A 43 -14.96 -7.43 6.19
N MET A 44 -13.82 -7.43 5.49
CA MET A 44 -13.79 -7.46 4.03
C MET A 44 -14.36 -8.77 3.46
N LYS A 45 -15.11 -8.68 2.36
CA LYS A 45 -15.76 -9.83 1.70
C LYS A 45 -15.51 -9.81 0.20
N THR A 46 -15.24 -10.98 -0.37
CA THR A 46 -15.10 -11.15 -1.82
C THR A 46 -16.31 -10.61 -2.59
N GLY A 47 -16.06 -9.99 -3.75
CA GLY A 47 -17.06 -9.34 -4.60
C GLY A 47 -17.54 -7.98 -4.10
N ARG A 48 -17.00 -7.47 -2.97
CA ARG A 48 -17.28 -6.12 -2.48
C ARG A 48 -16.17 -5.15 -2.86
N GLN A 49 -16.54 -3.88 -2.91
CA GLN A 49 -15.64 -2.77 -3.23
C GLN A 49 -15.33 -1.95 -1.99
N TYR A 50 -14.08 -1.50 -1.88
CA TYR A 50 -13.54 -0.78 -0.74
C TYR A 50 -12.66 0.39 -1.20
N ASP A 51 -12.57 1.43 -0.38
CA ASP A 51 -11.54 2.45 -0.54
C ASP A 51 -10.25 2.00 0.18
N CYS A 52 -9.29 1.49 -0.60
CA CYS A 52 -8.05 0.94 -0.05
C CYS A 52 -6.88 1.89 -0.23
N LYS A 53 -6.05 2.00 0.81
CA LYS A 53 -4.69 2.55 0.70
C LYS A 53 -3.67 1.43 0.84
N ILE A 54 -2.72 1.40 -0.09
CA ILE A 54 -1.72 0.33 -0.21
C ILE A 54 -0.32 0.92 -0.06
N LYS A 55 0.46 0.39 0.89
CA LYS A 55 1.85 0.75 1.14
C LYS A 55 2.79 -0.10 0.30
N LEU A 56 3.80 0.51 -0.30
CA LEU A 56 4.94 -0.23 -0.86
C LEU A 56 5.95 -0.53 0.26
N PHE A 57 6.09 -1.80 0.62
CA PHE A 57 7.08 -2.25 1.59
C PHE A 57 8.41 -2.54 0.87
N GLY A 58 9.43 -1.77 1.20
CA GLY A 58 10.75 -1.90 0.58
C GLY A 58 11.69 -0.75 0.91
N THR A 59 12.59 -0.45 -0.01
CA THR A 59 13.62 0.58 0.14
C THR A 59 13.81 1.38 -1.15
N PRO A 60 14.04 2.69 -1.06
CA PRO A 60 14.45 3.47 -2.21
C PRO A 60 15.89 3.15 -2.60
N VAL A 61 16.19 3.26 -3.88
CA VAL A 61 17.49 3.00 -4.48
C VAL A 61 18.00 4.25 -5.19
N ASN A 62 19.32 4.47 -5.20
CA ASN A 62 19.92 5.69 -5.74
C ASN A 62 19.97 5.70 -7.28
N SER A 63 19.76 4.55 -7.92
CA SER A 63 19.72 4.40 -9.37
C SER A 63 18.74 3.29 -9.73
N LYS A 64 18.24 3.31 -10.97
CA LYS A 64 17.32 2.29 -11.46
C LYS A 64 18.02 0.94 -11.52
N VAL A 65 17.69 0.07 -10.57
CA VAL A 65 18.12 -1.34 -10.56
C VAL A 65 17.04 -2.23 -11.19
N PRO A 66 17.38 -3.45 -11.66
CA PRO A 66 16.37 -4.43 -12.08
C PRO A 66 15.29 -4.58 -11.01
N ASN A 67 14.03 -4.65 -11.43
CA ASN A 67 12.84 -4.77 -10.58
C ASN A 67 12.50 -3.54 -9.70
N SER A 68 13.26 -2.44 -9.78
CA SER A 68 12.82 -1.18 -9.20
C SER A 68 11.73 -0.51 -10.05
N VAL A 69 10.78 0.13 -9.38
CA VAL A 69 9.75 0.96 -10.01
C VAL A 69 10.08 2.43 -9.85
N ASN A 70 9.65 3.23 -10.82
CA ASN A 70 9.77 4.68 -10.74
C ASN A 70 8.48 5.25 -10.15
N CYS A 71 8.57 5.74 -8.92
CA CYS A 71 7.46 6.32 -8.17
C CYS A 71 7.46 7.82 -8.39
N LYS A 72 6.47 8.37 -9.11
CA LYS A 72 6.30 9.83 -9.18
C LYS A 72 5.68 10.32 -7.87
N ILE A 73 6.29 11.32 -7.23
CA ILE A 73 5.78 11.91 -6.00
C ILE A 73 4.53 12.77 -6.31
N LEU A 74 3.48 12.61 -5.51
CA LEU A 74 2.25 13.40 -5.59
C LEU A 74 2.10 14.33 -4.38
N ASP A 75 2.30 13.80 -3.16
CA ASP A 75 2.19 14.55 -1.91
C ASP A 75 3.15 13.97 -0.86
N THR A 76 3.92 14.82 -0.18
CA THR A 76 4.92 14.44 0.83
C THR A 76 4.41 14.55 2.27
N ASN A 77 3.17 15.01 2.49
CA ASN A 77 2.62 15.30 3.82
C ASN A 77 1.33 14.50 4.13
N VAL A 78 1.16 13.32 3.54
CA VAL A 78 0.01 12.46 3.85
C VAL A 78 0.20 11.80 5.21
N VAL A 79 -0.85 11.78 6.03
CA VAL A 79 -0.88 11.05 7.30
C VAL A 79 -1.97 9.99 7.26
N ILE A 80 -1.63 8.76 7.63
CA ILE A 80 -2.56 7.63 7.75
C ILE A 80 -2.35 7.03 9.14
N GLY A 81 -3.39 7.05 9.97
CA GLY A 81 -3.23 6.78 11.40
C GLY A 81 -2.38 7.88 12.04
N ASN A 82 -1.29 7.49 12.68
CA ASN A 82 -0.27 8.39 13.22
C ASN A 82 1.01 8.39 12.38
N THR A 83 1.04 7.67 11.27
CA THR A 83 2.25 7.47 10.46
C THR A 83 2.28 8.43 9.26
N PRO A 84 3.38 9.18 9.06
CA PRO A 84 3.56 10.03 7.89
C PRO A 84 4.03 9.23 6.66
N PHE A 85 3.42 9.51 5.52
CA PHE A 85 3.66 8.89 4.22
C PHE A 85 3.90 9.93 3.12
N VAL A 86 4.54 9.45 2.05
CA VAL A 86 4.56 10.09 0.74
C VAL A 86 3.59 9.33 -0.16
N GLU A 87 2.60 10.03 -0.73
CA GLU A 87 1.74 9.51 -1.80
C GLU A 87 2.52 9.55 -3.11
N VAL A 88 2.56 8.42 -3.81
CA VAL A 88 3.24 8.25 -5.09
C VAL A 88 2.32 7.59 -6.10
N ILE A 89 2.61 7.80 -7.39
CA ILE A 89 1.95 7.08 -8.48
C ILE A 89 2.96 6.20 -9.23
N VAL A 90 2.57 4.93 -9.45
CA VAL A 90 3.30 3.96 -10.26
C VAL A 90 2.32 3.35 -11.25
N ASN A 91 2.59 3.45 -12.55
CA ASN A 91 1.73 2.91 -13.62
C ASN A 91 0.25 3.29 -13.46
N LYS A 92 -0.04 4.55 -13.12
CA LYS A 92 -1.38 5.12 -12.85
C LYS A 92 -2.07 4.68 -11.53
N ASN A 93 -1.45 3.80 -10.75
CA ASN A 93 -1.95 3.40 -9.44
C ASN A 93 -1.29 4.22 -8.32
N LYS A 94 -2.07 4.60 -7.32
CA LYS A 94 -1.58 5.32 -6.14
C LYS A 94 -1.08 4.35 -5.07
N TYR A 95 0.03 4.69 -4.45
CA TYR A 95 0.60 3.95 -3.31
C TYR A 95 1.22 4.90 -2.30
N TYR A 96 1.61 4.34 -1.15
CA TYR A 96 2.19 5.08 -0.05
C TYR A 96 3.56 4.52 0.34
N ILE A 97 4.53 5.40 0.58
CA ILE A 97 5.85 5.05 1.10
C ILE A 97 6.05 5.79 2.43
N VAL A 98 6.53 5.11 3.46
CA VAL A 98 6.80 5.75 4.76
C VAL A 98 7.75 6.93 4.57
N ARG A 99 7.36 8.12 5.05
CA ARG A 99 8.09 9.37 4.77
C ARG A 99 9.54 9.31 5.19
N GLN A 100 9.85 8.71 6.34
CA GLN A 100 11.23 8.56 6.82
C GLN A 100 12.15 7.88 5.80
N LYS A 101 11.64 6.92 4.99
CA LYS A 101 12.41 6.27 3.93
C LYS A 101 12.61 7.17 2.72
N ALA A 102 11.64 8.04 2.45
CA ALA A 102 11.63 8.95 1.29
C ALA A 102 12.26 10.32 1.55
N MET A 103 12.60 10.67 2.82
CA MET A 103 13.10 11.99 3.22
C MET A 103 14.24 12.53 2.35
N ARG A 104 15.18 11.66 1.94
CA ARG A 104 16.32 12.05 1.10
C ARG A 104 15.94 12.46 -0.33
N PHE A 105 14.71 12.19 -0.75
CA PHE A 105 14.16 12.47 -2.08
C PHE A 105 13.02 13.50 -2.05
N GLU A 106 12.79 14.20 -0.93
CA GLU A 106 11.67 15.15 -0.79
C GLU A 106 11.71 16.31 -1.80
N LYS A 107 12.87 16.58 -2.40
CA LYS A 107 13.04 17.62 -3.43
C LYS A 107 13.04 17.07 -4.86
N GLU A 108 12.89 15.76 -5.03
CA GLU A 108 12.87 15.11 -6.33
C GLU A 108 11.42 14.90 -6.79
N ASP A 109 11.21 14.82 -8.10
CA ASP A 109 9.89 14.50 -8.68
C ASP A 109 9.60 12.99 -8.62
N PHE A 110 10.65 12.16 -8.50
CA PHE A 110 10.58 10.72 -8.60
C PHE A 110 11.46 10.02 -7.58
N ILE A 111 11.04 8.83 -7.14
CA ILE A 111 11.82 7.91 -6.30
C ILE A 111 11.94 6.60 -7.06
N SER A 112 13.17 6.14 -7.32
CA SER A 112 13.38 4.75 -7.71
C SER A 112 13.24 3.86 -6.47
N PHE A 113 12.28 2.93 -6.49
CA PHE A 113 11.92 2.15 -5.31
C PHE A 113 11.93 0.65 -5.60
N LEU A 114 12.59 -0.13 -4.74
CA LEU A 114 12.57 -1.58 -4.77
C LEU A 114 11.65 -2.06 -3.65
N PHE A 115 10.46 -2.55 -4.00
CA PHE A 115 9.52 -3.13 -3.05
C PHE A 115 9.54 -4.65 -3.13
N THR A 116 9.33 -5.31 -2.00
CA THR A 116 9.22 -6.77 -1.89
C THR A 116 7.79 -7.21 -1.57
N ARG A 117 6.95 -6.30 -1.07
CA ARG A 117 5.57 -6.57 -0.70
C ARG A 117 4.73 -5.31 -0.81
N LYS A 118 3.42 -5.49 -0.97
CA LYS A 118 2.41 -4.43 -0.84
C LYS A 118 1.59 -4.73 0.40
N ASP A 119 1.46 -3.76 1.28
CA ASP A 119 0.73 -3.94 2.55
C ASP A 119 -0.55 -3.12 2.49
N LEU A 120 -1.67 -3.71 2.87
CA LEU A 120 -2.91 -2.97 3.04
C LEU A 120 -2.82 -2.15 4.33
N ILE A 121 -3.04 -0.84 4.23
CA ILE A 121 -2.82 0.08 5.36
C ILE A 121 -4.07 0.85 5.79
N GLN A 122 -5.08 0.92 4.93
CA GLN A 122 -6.39 1.48 5.25
C GLN A 122 -7.44 0.85 4.33
N VAL A 123 -8.61 0.55 4.89
CA VAL A 123 -9.80 0.07 4.18
C VAL A 123 -10.99 0.88 4.67
N ASP A 124 -11.58 1.67 3.79
CA ASP A 124 -12.60 2.67 4.10
C ASP A 124 -12.13 3.57 5.27
N SER A 125 -12.87 3.58 6.39
CA SER A 125 -12.51 4.33 7.61
C SER A 125 -11.65 3.52 8.60
N VAL A 126 -11.32 2.27 8.31
CA VAL A 126 -10.51 1.42 9.19
C VAL A 126 -9.05 1.54 8.79
N ILE A 127 -8.20 1.89 9.75
CA ILE A 127 -6.75 2.06 9.56
C ILE A 127 -6.06 0.85 10.17
N HIS A 128 -4.98 0.39 9.55
CA HIS A 128 -4.17 -0.71 10.09
C HIS A 128 -3.69 -0.37 11.51
N PRO A 129 -3.86 -1.24 12.52
CA PRO A 129 -3.65 -0.87 13.92
C PRO A 129 -2.22 -0.44 14.28
N ASP A 130 -1.23 -0.92 13.53
CA ASP A 130 0.19 -0.56 13.72
C ASP A 130 0.58 0.81 13.13
N LEU A 131 -0.37 1.64 12.68
CA LEU A 131 -0.11 2.93 12.03
C LEU A 131 -0.47 4.17 12.84
#